data_AF-A0A353DRW5-F1
#
_entry.id   AF-A0A353DRW5-F1
#
_cell.length_a   1.000
_cell.length_b   1.000
_cell.length_c   1.000
_cell.angle_alpha   90.00
_cell.angle_beta   90.00
_cell.angle_gamma   90.00
#
_symmetry.space_group_name_H-M   'P 1'
#
loop_
_entity.id
_entity.type
_entity.pdbx_description
1 polymer ?
#
loop_
_entity_poly.entity_id
_entity_poly.type
_entity_poly.pdbx_seq_one_letter_code
_entity_poly.pdbx_strand_id
1 'polypeptide(L)'
;MDQDLFFNVLTFDWPKEPVTLYFSNESNDRCQDLYFSLFPNEAESLFPGLVRNSTNTLHTTFGYPAEGFQPLSIDLKNENQDFVKRYYNHQINYYFRKIAKKIVRTGFVNENQVWLKTSVGGTDLYDVYEKFSLKVQISLISDYPELVLSYDGQSKISKQSVAELIQTISPKCFNRVLHGKSLYKWEKCQENEFIDPENCYPVINKDLEAALGIPFGLPLRDNRYPVYLSYIKGFYCKYLNQPKFKKLIPLHKSGFLSVVPSRIDSTSEESNQLLFGNNQPDTTPKYALKRLKPFKKSPYPNIHLFFIVHADDAGF
;
A
#
# COMPACT_ATOMS: atom_id res chain seq x y z
N MET A 1 27.05 -16.46 14.81
CA MET A 1 25.73 -16.06 15.33
C MET A 1 24.74 -16.50 14.27
N ASP A 2 23.94 -17.51 14.54
CA ASP A 2 22.84 -17.88 13.65
C ASP A 2 21.81 -16.76 13.70
N GLN A 3 21.64 -16.07 12.58
CA GLN A 3 20.70 -14.95 12.47
C GLN A 3 19.36 -15.49 11.97
N ASP A 4 18.33 -15.43 12.81
CA ASP A 4 16.97 -15.82 12.45
C ASP A 4 16.32 -14.73 11.56
N LEU A 5 16.63 -14.77 10.27
CA LEU A 5 16.06 -13.87 9.28
C LEU A 5 14.66 -14.33 8.85
N PHE A 6 13.74 -13.38 8.71
CA PHE A 6 12.40 -13.61 8.17
C PHE A 6 11.95 -12.42 7.32
N PHE A 7 11.04 -12.69 6.40
CA PHE A 7 10.32 -11.67 5.65
C PHE A 7 9.13 -11.18 6.47
N ASN A 8 8.77 -9.90 6.33
CA ASN A 8 7.51 -9.37 6.86
C ASN A 8 6.29 -9.83 6.03
N VAL A 9 6.25 -11.13 5.72
CA VAL A 9 5.28 -11.80 4.86
C VAL A 9 4.65 -12.92 5.64
N LEU A 10 3.32 -12.97 5.62
CA LEU A 10 2.51 -14.02 6.21
C LEU A 10 1.92 -14.85 5.07
N THR A 11 1.89 -16.17 5.21
CA THR A 11 1.22 -17.07 4.25
C THR A 11 -0.19 -17.41 4.75
N PHE A 12 -1.09 -17.74 3.82
CA PHE A 12 -2.44 -18.19 4.15
C PHE A 12 -2.96 -19.22 3.16
N ASP A 13 -3.91 -20.04 3.61
CA ASP A 13 -4.52 -21.06 2.78
C ASP A 13 -5.53 -20.46 1.78
N TRP A 14 -5.63 -21.10 0.61
CA TRP A 14 -6.80 -20.93 -0.25
C TRP A 14 -8.09 -21.38 0.48
N PRO A 15 -9.26 -20.82 0.17
CA PRO A 15 -10.52 -21.39 0.63
C PRO A 15 -10.62 -22.87 0.21
N LYS A 16 -11.13 -23.71 1.11
CA LYS A 16 -11.30 -25.14 0.83
C LYS A 16 -12.40 -25.43 -0.18
N GLU A 17 -13.40 -24.57 -0.22
CA GLU A 17 -14.54 -24.62 -1.12
C GLU A 17 -14.60 -23.33 -1.95
N PRO A 18 -15.18 -23.37 -3.17
CA PRO A 18 -15.47 -22.17 -3.92
C PRO A 18 -16.25 -21.14 -3.11
N VAL A 19 -15.94 -19.86 -3.31
CA VAL A 19 -16.61 -18.75 -2.63
C VAL A 19 -17.77 -18.25 -3.48
N THR A 20 -18.94 -18.05 -2.87
CA THR A 20 -20.06 -17.40 -3.56
C THR A 20 -19.86 -15.89 -3.56
N LEU A 21 -19.74 -15.31 -4.76
CA LEU A 21 -19.66 -13.87 -4.98
C LEU A 21 -20.85 -13.41 -5.81
N TYR A 22 -21.23 -12.14 -5.67
CA TYR A 22 -22.43 -11.59 -6.29
C TYR A 22 -22.06 -10.54 -7.34
N PHE A 23 -22.70 -10.61 -8.51
CA PHE A 23 -22.39 -9.77 -9.67
C PHE A 23 -23.65 -9.20 -10.34
N SER A 24 -23.53 -8.02 -10.94
CA SER A 24 -24.59 -7.39 -11.73
C SER A 24 -24.00 -6.62 -12.92
N ASN A 25 -24.76 -6.50 -14.00
CA ASN A 25 -24.49 -5.57 -15.11
C ASN A 25 -24.99 -4.14 -14.83
N GLU A 26 -25.78 -3.97 -13.77
CA GLU A 26 -26.29 -2.69 -13.29
C GLU A 26 -25.55 -2.25 -12.01
N SER A 27 -25.23 -0.96 -11.93
CA SER A 27 -24.57 -0.38 -10.76
C SER A 27 -25.57 -0.05 -9.65
N ASN A 28 -25.09 -0.03 -8.40
CA ASN A 28 -25.80 0.53 -7.26
C ASN A 28 -24.83 1.20 -6.27
N ASP A 29 -25.35 1.93 -5.28
CA ASP A 29 -24.54 2.69 -4.31
C ASP A 29 -23.59 1.85 -3.44
N ARG A 30 -23.75 0.53 -3.42
CA ARG A 30 -23.01 -0.39 -2.54
C ARG A 30 -22.05 -1.32 -3.28
N CYS A 31 -22.03 -1.26 -4.60
CA CYS A 31 -21.21 -2.12 -5.43
C CYS A 31 -19.84 -1.51 -5.73
N GLN A 32 -18.95 -2.32 -6.30
CA GLN A 32 -17.70 -1.88 -6.89
C GLN A 32 -17.69 -2.26 -8.36
N ASP A 33 -17.24 -1.32 -9.19
CA ASP A 33 -17.01 -1.56 -10.61
C ASP A 33 -15.79 -2.47 -10.79
N LEU A 34 -15.93 -3.46 -11.67
CA LEU A 34 -14.84 -4.27 -12.16
C LEU A 34 -14.44 -3.75 -13.53
N TYR A 35 -13.15 -3.46 -13.68
CA TYR A 35 -12.57 -3.26 -15.00
C TYR A 35 -12.58 -4.59 -15.76
N PHE A 36 -12.71 -4.57 -17.09
CA PHE A 36 -12.85 -5.80 -17.90
C PHE A 36 -11.74 -6.83 -17.68
N SER A 37 -10.54 -6.39 -17.27
CA SER A 37 -9.41 -7.29 -17.00
C SER A 37 -9.56 -8.02 -15.66
N LEU A 38 -10.57 -7.70 -14.86
CA LEU A 38 -10.88 -8.28 -13.56
C LEU A 38 -12.18 -9.11 -13.59
N PHE A 39 -12.79 -9.30 -14.76
CA PHE A 39 -13.99 -10.14 -14.86
C PHE A 39 -13.65 -11.59 -14.47
N PRO A 40 -14.44 -12.24 -13.59
CA PRO A 40 -14.28 -13.65 -13.30
C PRO A 40 -14.29 -14.51 -14.56
N ASN A 41 -13.63 -15.67 -14.53
CA ASN A 41 -13.57 -16.57 -15.68
C ASN A 41 -14.97 -17.02 -16.12
N GLU A 42 -15.86 -17.29 -15.18
CA GLU A 42 -17.21 -17.81 -15.43
C GLU A 42 -18.27 -16.70 -15.57
N ALA A 43 -17.89 -15.43 -15.64
CA ALA A 43 -18.84 -14.31 -15.64
C ALA A 43 -19.82 -14.33 -16.84
N GLU A 44 -19.41 -14.88 -17.99
CA GLU A 44 -20.25 -15.04 -19.18
C GLU A 44 -21.44 -16.00 -18.94
N SER A 45 -21.33 -16.93 -17.98
CA SER A 45 -22.42 -17.83 -17.62
C SER A 45 -23.62 -17.09 -16.99
N LEU A 46 -23.36 -15.98 -16.30
CA LEU A 46 -24.40 -15.11 -15.73
C LEU A 46 -24.88 -14.07 -16.74
N PHE A 47 -23.96 -13.54 -17.55
CA PHE A 47 -24.22 -12.47 -18.50
C PHE A 47 -23.73 -12.89 -19.89
N PRO A 48 -24.57 -13.59 -20.68
CA PRO A 48 -24.20 -14.04 -22.02
C PRO A 48 -23.78 -12.85 -22.91
N GLY A 49 -22.66 -13.01 -23.62
CA GLY A 49 -22.10 -11.95 -24.46
C GLY A 49 -21.24 -10.93 -23.71
N LEU A 50 -20.91 -11.18 -22.43
CA LEU A 50 -19.89 -10.43 -21.71
C LEU A 50 -18.49 -10.76 -22.27
N VAL A 51 -17.91 -9.82 -23.00
CA VAL A 51 -16.59 -10.01 -23.63
C VAL A 51 -15.52 -9.27 -22.83
N ARG A 52 -14.39 -9.93 -22.53
CA ARG A 52 -13.20 -9.25 -21.96
C ARG A 52 -12.62 -8.26 -22.99
N ASN A 53 -12.10 -7.13 -22.52
CA ASN A 53 -11.60 -6.02 -23.37
C ASN A 53 -12.67 -5.28 -24.18
N SER A 54 -13.91 -5.25 -23.68
CA SER A 54 -15.02 -4.49 -24.27
C SER A 54 -15.42 -3.30 -23.38
N THR A 55 -16.47 -2.58 -23.78
CA THR A 55 -17.14 -1.55 -22.97
C THR A 55 -18.16 -2.12 -21.99
N ASN A 56 -18.24 -3.46 -21.82
CA ASN A 56 -19.14 -4.07 -20.86
C ASN A 56 -18.81 -3.59 -19.44
N THR A 57 -19.85 -3.39 -18.64
CA THR A 57 -19.76 -3.06 -17.22
C THR A 57 -20.13 -4.29 -16.40
N LEU A 58 -19.33 -4.59 -15.38
CA LEU A 58 -19.65 -5.60 -14.39
C LEU A 58 -19.39 -5.02 -13.01
N HIS A 59 -20.34 -5.20 -12.11
CA HIS A 59 -20.30 -4.70 -10.75
C HIS A 59 -20.32 -5.87 -9.79
N THR A 60 -19.67 -5.73 -8.65
CA THR A 60 -19.68 -6.75 -7.59
C THR A 60 -19.86 -6.14 -6.21
N THR A 61 -20.64 -6.83 -5.39
CA THR A 61 -20.71 -6.62 -3.93
C THR A 61 -19.85 -7.65 -3.20
N PHE A 62 -19.02 -8.41 -3.92
CA PHE A 62 -18.28 -9.57 -3.44
C PHE A 62 -19.20 -10.55 -2.69
N GLY A 63 -18.98 -10.76 -1.39
CA GLY A 63 -19.72 -11.77 -0.62
C GLY A 63 -21.10 -11.34 -0.12
N TYR A 64 -21.60 -10.15 -0.50
CA TYR A 64 -22.87 -9.63 0.01
C TYR A 64 -23.99 -9.76 -1.03
N PRO A 65 -25.07 -10.49 -0.75
CA PRO A 65 -26.26 -10.47 -1.59
C PRO A 65 -26.82 -9.05 -1.69
N ALA A 66 -27.21 -8.65 -2.89
CA ALA A 66 -27.86 -7.37 -3.16
C ALA A 66 -28.94 -7.57 -4.24
N GLU A 67 -29.97 -6.72 -4.21
CA GLU A 67 -31.01 -6.72 -5.23
C GLU A 67 -30.40 -6.47 -6.62
N GLY A 68 -30.79 -7.29 -7.60
CA GLY A 68 -30.23 -7.27 -8.96
C GLY A 68 -28.89 -8.01 -9.12
N PHE A 69 -28.29 -8.52 -8.05
CA PHE A 69 -27.01 -9.23 -8.13
C PHE A 69 -27.21 -10.75 -8.12
N GLN A 70 -26.60 -11.43 -9.09
CA GLN A 70 -26.65 -12.87 -9.25
C GLN A 70 -25.44 -13.54 -8.58
N PRO A 71 -25.64 -14.65 -7.84
CA PRO A 71 -24.55 -15.40 -7.24
C PRO A 71 -23.76 -16.18 -8.30
N LEU A 72 -22.44 -16.20 -8.13
CA LEU A 72 -21.50 -17.02 -8.90
C LEU A 72 -20.55 -17.73 -7.93
N SER A 73 -20.37 -19.03 -8.14
CA SER A 73 -19.42 -19.83 -7.38
C SER A 73 -18.03 -19.69 -8.00
N ILE A 74 -17.08 -19.12 -7.25
CA ILE A 74 -15.73 -18.81 -7.74
C ILE A 74 -14.69 -19.66 -7.03
N ASP A 75 -13.89 -20.39 -7.80
CA ASP A 75 -12.66 -21.01 -7.32
C ASP A 75 -11.49 -20.01 -7.40
N LEU A 76 -11.20 -19.36 -6.27
CA LEU A 76 -10.15 -18.33 -6.21
C LEU A 76 -8.76 -18.82 -6.61
N LYS A 77 -8.47 -20.13 -6.51
CA LYS A 77 -7.13 -20.66 -6.84
C LYS A 77 -6.87 -20.65 -8.33
N ASN A 78 -7.91 -20.89 -9.13
CA ASN A 78 -7.84 -20.99 -10.60
C ASN A 78 -8.33 -19.70 -11.31
N GLU A 79 -8.60 -18.65 -10.54
CA GLU A 79 -9.12 -17.37 -11.03
C GLU A 79 -7.99 -16.39 -11.39
N ASN A 80 -8.34 -15.32 -12.10
CA ASN A 80 -7.43 -14.20 -12.37
C ASN A 80 -6.82 -13.63 -11.07
N GLN A 81 -5.48 -13.64 -10.97
CA GLN A 81 -4.78 -13.18 -9.77
C GLN A 81 -5.08 -11.74 -9.36
N ASP A 82 -5.34 -10.83 -10.30
CA ASP A 82 -5.66 -9.45 -9.97
C ASP A 82 -7.08 -9.30 -9.42
N PHE A 83 -8.02 -10.13 -9.91
CA PHE A 83 -9.35 -10.25 -9.29
C PHE A 83 -9.24 -10.83 -7.87
N VAL A 84 -8.45 -11.89 -7.69
CA VAL A 84 -8.19 -12.51 -6.39
C VAL A 84 -7.58 -11.52 -5.40
N LYS A 85 -6.59 -10.73 -5.82
CA LYS A 85 -6.02 -9.64 -4.99
C LYS A 85 -7.10 -8.63 -4.62
N ARG A 86 -7.98 -8.25 -5.56
CA ARG A 86 -9.09 -7.31 -5.31
C ARG A 86 -10.07 -7.87 -4.27
N TYR A 87 -10.42 -9.14 -4.36
CA TYR A 87 -11.26 -9.84 -3.38
C TYR A 87 -10.64 -9.79 -1.97
N TYR A 88 -9.38 -10.21 -1.81
CA TYR A 88 -8.74 -10.19 -0.49
C TYR A 88 -8.54 -8.76 0.04
N ASN A 89 -8.23 -7.79 -0.83
CA ASN A 89 -8.19 -6.39 -0.44
C ASN A 89 -9.56 -5.90 0.06
N HIS A 90 -10.67 -6.34 -0.54
CA HIS A 90 -12.01 -6.06 -0.02
C HIS A 90 -12.23 -6.69 1.36
N GLN A 91 -11.82 -7.94 1.59
CA GLN A 91 -11.94 -8.61 2.89
C GLN A 91 -11.14 -7.90 3.99
N ILE A 92 -9.90 -7.50 3.70
CA ILE A 92 -9.05 -6.72 4.62
C ILE A 92 -9.70 -5.38 4.94
N ASN A 93 -10.18 -4.68 3.91
CA ASN A 93 -10.85 -3.40 4.07
C ASN A 93 -12.08 -3.51 4.97
N TYR A 94 -12.93 -4.51 4.71
CA TYR A 94 -14.11 -4.81 5.50
C TYR A 94 -13.75 -5.11 6.96
N TYR A 95 -12.76 -5.97 7.21
CA TYR A 95 -12.30 -6.27 8.55
C TYR A 95 -11.90 -5.00 9.31
N PHE A 96 -10.99 -4.20 8.74
CA PHE A 96 -10.48 -3.05 9.46
C PHE A 96 -11.52 -1.94 9.62
N ARG A 97 -12.36 -1.68 8.60
CA ARG A 97 -13.37 -0.63 8.67
C ARG A 97 -14.58 -1.01 9.53
N LYS A 98 -15.13 -2.21 9.33
CA LYS A 98 -16.41 -2.62 9.93
C LYS A 98 -16.22 -3.42 11.22
N ILE A 99 -15.28 -4.36 11.26
CA ILE A 99 -15.05 -5.21 12.44
C ILE A 99 -14.14 -4.50 13.46
N ALA A 100 -12.94 -4.11 13.06
CA ALA A 100 -11.95 -3.48 13.94
C ALA A 100 -12.17 -1.97 14.12
N LYS A 101 -13.07 -1.36 13.34
CA LYS A 101 -13.48 0.05 13.43
C LYS A 101 -12.31 1.03 13.34
N LYS A 102 -11.34 0.75 12.46
CA LYS A 102 -10.13 1.55 12.21
C LYS A 102 -10.27 2.42 10.96
N ILE A 103 -9.41 3.43 10.88
CA ILE A 103 -9.25 4.25 9.68
C ILE A 103 -8.50 3.41 8.65
N VAL A 104 -9.06 3.31 7.45
CA VAL A 104 -8.45 2.56 6.34
C VAL A 104 -8.53 3.37 5.08
N ARG A 105 -7.43 3.41 4.36
CA ARG A 105 -7.31 4.04 3.05
C ARG A 105 -6.73 3.03 2.06
N THR A 106 -7.12 3.18 0.80
CA THR A 106 -6.44 2.54 -0.33
C THR A 106 -5.16 3.30 -0.67
N GLY A 107 -4.03 2.59 -0.65
CA GLY A 107 -2.71 3.10 -1.00
C GLY A 107 -2.52 3.27 -2.51
N PHE A 108 -1.28 3.51 -2.93
CA PHE A 108 -0.97 3.80 -4.35
C PHE A 108 -1.03 2.56 -5.22
N VAL A 109 -0.62 1.41 -4.71
CA VAL A 109 -0.67 0.12 -5.41
C VAL A 109 -1.94 -0.66 -5.05
N ASN A 110 -3.00 0.04 -4.64
CA ASN A 110 -4.29 -0.50 -4.21
C ASN A 110 -4.24 -1.42 -2.99
N GLU A 111 -3.20 -1.30 -2.17
CA GLU A 111 -3.05 -1.94 -0.87
C GLU A 111 -3.90 -1.28 0.21
N ASN A 112 -4.18 -2.01 1.30
CA ASN A 112 -4.91 -1.45 2.43
C ASN A 112 -3.94 -0.82 3.42
N GLN A 113 -4.01 0.50 3.59
CA GLN A 113 -3.27 1.23 4.60
C GLN A 113 -4.16 1.52 5.82
N VAL A 114 -3.80 0.98 6.97
CA VAL A 114 -4.52 1.10 8.24
C VAL A 114 -3.83 2.14 9.14
N TRP A 115 -4.61 3.07 9.68
CA TRP A 115 -4.10 4.14 10.55
C TRP A 115 -4.59 3.91 11.98
N LEU A 116 -3.66 3.89 12.93
CA LEU A 116 -3.91 3.63 14.34
C LEU A 116 -3.50 4.83 15.18
N LYS A 117 -4.46 5.48 15.85
CA LYS A 117 -4.18 6.56 16.80
C LYS A 117 -3.24 6.06 17.88
N THR A 118 -2.15 6.78 18.13
CA THR A 118 -1.25 6.55 19.25
C THR A 118 -1.63 7.45 20.43
N SER A 119 -1.31 7.01 21.65
CA SER A 119 -1.43 7.82 22.86
C SER A 119 -0.21 8.71 23.10
N VAL A 120 0.82 8.61 22.26
CA VAL A 120 2.11 9.29 22.44
C VAL A 120 2.34 10.26 21.27
N GLY A 121 2.92 11.43 21.56
CA GLY A 121 3.35 12.39 20.55
C GLY A 121 2.25 13.32 20.02
N GLY A 122 1.00 13.15 20.45
CA GLY A 122 -0.06 14.12 20.21
C GLY A 122 0.15 15.40 21.01
N THR A 123 -0.43 16.50 20.54
CA THR A 123 -0.44 17.82 21.18
C THR A 123 -1.88 18.35 21.24
N ASP A 124 -2.09 19.57 21.73
CA ASP A 124 -3.41 20.22 21.64
C ASP A 124 -3.82 20.55 20.20
N LEU A 125 -2.85 20.61 19.27
CA LEU A 125 -3.11 20.88 17.86
C LEU A 125 -3.46 19.63 17.06
N TYR A 126 -2.88 18.47 17.40
CA TYR A 126 -3.01 17.27 16.58
C TYR A 126 -2.89 15.96 17.36
N ASP A 127 -3.49 14.92 16.79
CA ASP A 127 -3.26 13.53 17.16
C ASP A 127 -2.27 12.86 16.20
N VAL A 128 -1.47 11.92 16.71
CA VAL A 128 -0.53 11.13 15.91
C VAL A 128 -1.14 9.76 15.61
N TYR A 129 -0.90 9.27 14.38
CA TYR A 129 -1.36 7.99 13.88
C TYR A 129 -0.20 7.18 13.29
N GLU A 130 -0.07 5.94 13.74
CA GLU A 130 0.82 4.94 13.16
C GLU A 130 0.18 4.33 11.91
N LYS A 131 0.93 4.22 10.82
CA LYS A 131 0.42 3.71 9.53
C LYS A 131 1.03 2.36 9.20
N PHE A 132 0.18 1.44 8.77
CA PHE A 132 0.59 0.10 8.34
C PHE A 132 -0.03 -0.23 7.00
N SER A 133 0.74 -0.81 6.08
CA SER A 133 0.21 -1.30 4.81
C SER A 133 0.15 -2.82 4.77
N LEU A 134 -0.95 -3.30 4.20
CA LEU A 134 -1.28 -4.71 4.00
C LEU A 134 -1.44 -4.94 2.50
N LYS A 135 -0.45 -5.61 1.90
CA LYS A 135 -0.43 -5.92 0.47
C LYS A 135 -0.60 -7.41 0.25
N VAL A 136 -1.58 -7.77 -0.57
CA VAL A 136 -1.80 -9.13 -1.04
C VAL A 136 -0.91 -9.39 -2.25
N GLN A 137 -0.19 -10.51 -2.24
CA GLN A 137 0.53 -11.05 -3.38
C GLN A 137 0.29 -12.56 -3.47
N ILE A 138 0.44 -13.14 -4.65
CA ILE A 138 0.11 -14.55 -4.90
C ILE A 138 1.39 -15.27 -5.31
N SER A 139 1.84 -16.21 -4.48
CA SER A 139 2.93 -17.13 -4.74
C SER A 139 4.24 -16.48 -5.24
N LEU A 140 4.65 -15.37 -4.63
CA LEU A 140 5.86 -14.65 -5.05
C LEU A 140 7.12 -15.25 -4.41
N ILE A 141 7.03 -15.67 -3.14
CA ILE A 141 8.16 -16.23 -2.38
C ILE A 141 7.82 -17.55 -1.68
N SER A 142 6.60 -18.05 -1.84
CA SER A 142 6.08 -19.30 -1.31
C SER A 142 5.07 -19.93 -2.29
N ASP A 143 4.60 -21.14 -2.01
CA ASP A 143 3.54 -21.81 -2.80
C ASP A 143 2.12 -21.37 -2.41
N TYR A 144 1.99 -20.39 -1.52
CA TYR A 144 0.72 -19.92 -0.96
C TYR A 144 0.44 -18.47 -1.37
N PRO A 145 -0.81 -18.01 -1.26
CA PRO A 145 -1.13 -16.60 -1.13
C PRO A 145 -0.40 -15.98 0.06
N GLU A 146 -0.02 -14.72 -0.11
CA GLU A 146 0.87 -14.01 0.79
C GLU A 146 0.31 -12.63 1.16
N LEU A 147 0.50 -12.25 2.41
CA LEU A 147 0.15 -10.96 2.95
C LEU A 147 1.41 -10.28 3.50
N VAL A 148 1.86 -9.25 2.78
CA VAL A 148 2.98 -8.41 3.19
C VAL A 148 2.49 -7.35 4.17
N LEU A 149 3.15 -7.24 5.31
CA LEU A 149 2.90 -6.21 6.33
C LEU A 149 4.08 -5.25 6.41
N SER A 150 3.83 -3.96 6.19
CA SER A 150 4.83 -2.90 6.39
C SER A 150 4.34 -1.86 7.39
N TYR A 151 5.30 -1.16 8.00
CA TYR A 151 5.06 0.05 8.77
C TYR A 151 5.53 1.25 7.94
N ASP A 152 4.61 2.20 7.72
CA ASP A 152 4.79 3.31 6.77
C ASP A 152 5.09 4.63 7.50
N GLY A 153 5.44 4.57 8.78
CA GLY A 153 5.68 5.73 9.61
C GLY A 153 4.42 6.35 10.22
N GLN A 154 4.58 7.56 10.74
CA GLN A 154 3.52 8.32 11.38
C GLN A 154 2.89 9.34 10.44
N SER A 155 1.66 9.74 10.77
CA SER A 155 1.02 10.95 10.26
C SER A 155 0.30 11.67 11.38
N LYS A 156 0.18 12.99 11.27
CA LYS A 156 -0.53 13.85 12.22
C LYS A 156 -1.89 14.23 11.63
N ILE A 157 -2.94 14.24 12.44
CA ILE A 157 -4.27 14.72 12.06
C ILE A 157 -4.65 15.84 13.02
N SER A 158 -5.03 17.00 12.48
CA SER A 158 -5.48 18.14 13.25
C SER A 158 -6.67 17.79 14.14
N LYS A 159 -6.70 18.35 15.36
CA LYS A 159 -7.87 18.29 16.24
C LYS A 159 -8.92 19.34 15.87
N GLN A 160 -8.51 20.43 15.23
CA GLN A 160 -9.41 21.45 14.69
C GLN A 160 -9.96 21.00 13.34
N SER A 161 -11.23 21.32 13.09
CA SER A 161 -11.91 21.03 11.83
C SER A 161 -11.38 21.90 10.69
N VAL A 162 -11.70 21.54 9.46
CA VAL A 162 -11.43 22.40 8.31
C VAL A 162 -12.18 23.71 8.44
N ALA A 163 -13.45 23.69 8.87
CA ALA A 163 -14.26 24.89 9.03
C ALA A 163 -13.69 25.90 10.03
N GLU A 164 -13.04 25.43 11.10
CA GLU A 164 -12.31 26.29 12.03
C GLU A 164 -11.03 26.85 11.38
N LEU A 165 -10.23 25.98 10.76
CA LEU A 165 -8.91 26.37 10.25
C LEU A 165 -8.99 27.30 9.04
N ILE A 166 -10.00 27.19 8.17
CA ILE A 166 -10.15 28.05 6.99
C ILE A 166 -10.31 29.54 7.34
N GLN A 167 -10.68 29.87 8.58
CA GLN A 167 -10.82 31.26 9.03
C GLN A 167 -9.46 31.98 9.12
N THR A 168 -8.37 31.21 9.27
CA THR A 168 -7.02 31.75 9.49
C THR A 168 -5.97 31.19 8.53
N ILE A 169 -6.23 30.03 7.92
CA ILE A 169 -5.32 29.31 7.04
C ILE A 169 -5.94 29.16 5.66
N SER A 170 -5.11 29.33 4.62
CA SER A 170 -5.56 29.16 3.24
C SER A 170 -6.06 27.71 2.99
N PRO A 171 -7.23 27.52 2.35
CA PRO A 171 -7.71 26.19 1.97
C PRO A 171 -6.74 25.38 1.10
N LYS A 172 -5.81 26.05 0.42
CA LYS A 172 -4.76 25.40 -0.40
C LYS A 172 -3.78 24.57 0.43
N CYS A 173 -3.67 24.81 1.74
CA CYS A 173 -2.83 24.01 2.63
C CYS A 173 -3.43 22.62 2.91
N PHE A 174 -4.72 22.39 2.65
CA PHE A 174 -5.38 21.11 2.89
C PHE A 174 -5.26 20.17 1.69
N ASN A 175 -4.62 19.02 1.89
CA ASN A 175 -4.56 17.97 0.85
C ASN A 175 -5.57 16.84 1.11
N ARG A 176 -5.64 16.37 2.36
CA ARG A 176 -6.49 15.27 2.78
C ARG A 176 -7.15 15.56 4.10
N VAL A 177 -8.36 15.05 4.25
CA VAL A 177 -9.17 15.21 5.46
C VAL A 177 -9.70 13.86 5.92
N LEU A 178 -9.78 13.70 7.23
CA LEU A 178 -10.50 12.62 7.89
C LEU A 178 -11.95 13.08 8.10
N HIS A 179 -12.89 12.34 7.54
CA HIS A 179 -14.31 12.48 7.83
C HIS A 179 -14.83 11.12 8.32
N GLY A 180 -15.28 11.07 9.57
CA GLY A 180 -15.60 9.82 10.27
C GLY A 180 -14.40 8.87 10.38
N LYS A 181 -14.39 7.79 9.60
CA LYS A 181 -13.31 6.77 9.57
C LYS A 181 -12.66 6.61 8.19
N SER A 182 -12.91 7.57 7.31
CA SER A 182 -12.45 7.55 5.92
C SER A 182 -11.61 8.79 5.62
N LEU A 183 -10.54 8.59 4.87
CA LEU A 183 -9.68 9.66 4.40
C LEU A 183 -10.04 10.04 2.97
N TYR A 184 -10.32 11.30 2.75
CA TYR A 184 -10.68 11.85 1.45
C TYR A 184 -9.64 12.87 0.99
N LYS A 185 -9.55 13.08 -0.33
CA LYS A 185 -8.86 14.25 -0.86
C LYS A 185 -9.74 15.47 -0.61
N TRP A 186 -9.16 16.56 -0.12
CA TRP A 186 -9.94 17.77 0.22
C TRP A 186 -10.69 18.33 -0.99
N GLU A 187 -10.04 18.42 -2.15
CA GLU A 187 -10.66 18.87 -3.41
C GLU A 187 -11.96 18.12 -3.72
N LYS A 188 -11.98 16.79 -3.51
CA LYS A 188 -13.18 15.96 -3.75
C LYS A 188 -14.26 16.13 -2.69
N CYS A 189 -13.91 16.59 -1.50
CA CYS A 189 -14.88 16.90 -0.44
C CYS A 189 -15.64 18.18 -0.76
N GLN A 190 -14.99 19.16 -1.39
CA GLN A 190 -15.62 20.44 -1.74
C GLN A 190 -16.73 20.28 -2.78
N GLU A 191 -16.66 19.22 -3.59
CA GLU A 191 -17.67 18.85 -4.59
C GLU A 191 -18.78 17.94 -4.01
N ASN A 192 -18.66 17.50 -2.75
CA ASN A 192 -19.54 16.50 -2.15
C ASN A 192 -20.39 17.11 -1.02
N GLU A 193 -21.67 17.34 -1.31
CA GLU A 193 -22.64 17.94 -0.38
C GLU A 193 -22.85 17.12 0.90
N PHE A 194 -22.50 15.83 0.91
CA PHE A 194 -22.61 14.96 2.09
C PHE A 194 -21.40 15.02 3.02
N ILE A 195 -20.37 15.82 2.68
CA ILE A 195 -19.17 15.98 3.50
C ILE A 195 -19.16 17.37 4.11
N ASP A 196 -19.53 17.44 5.38
CA ASP A 196 -19.56 18.66 6.17
C ASP A 196 -18.13 19.06 6.62
N PRO A 197 -17.63 20.26 6.24
CA PRO A 197 -16.33 20.76 6.66
C PRO A 197 -16.13 20.84 8.18
N GLU A 198 -17.20 21.00 8.98
CA GLU A 198 -17.13 21.01 10.45
C GLU A 198 -16.70 19.64 11.01
N ASN A 199 -17.01 18.57 10.28
CA ASN A 199 -16.69 17.20 10.67
C ASN A 199 -15.45 16.66 9.95
N CYS A 200 -14.72 17.53 9.24
CA CYS A 200 -13.51 17.19 8.50
C CYS A 200 -12.25 17.64 9.24
N TYR A 201 -11.33 16.70 9.50
CA TYR A 201 -10.10 16.98 10.23
C TYR A 201 -8.89 16.80 9.30
N PRO A 202 -8.13 17.86 8.97
CA PRO A 202 -7.06 17.76 7.99
C PRO A 202 -5.87 16.91 8.47
N VAL A 203 -5.34 16.10 7.57
CA VAL A 203 -4.04 15.46 7.73
C VAL A 203 -2.97 16.53 7.55
N ILE A 204 -2.10 16.69 8.54
CA ILE A 204 -1.05 17.70 8.51
C ILE A 204 0.05 17.26 7.55
N ASN A 205 0.13 17.97 6.42
CA ASN A 205 1.22 17.95 5.45
C ASN A 205 2.20 19.10 5.76
N LYS A 206 3.26 19.25 4.94
CA LYS A 206 4.27 20.29 5.14
C LYS A 206 3.70 21.71 5.08
N ASP A 207 2.76 21.96 4.16
CA ASP A 207 2.18 23.29 3.97
C ASP A 207 1.31 23.71 5.17
N LEU A 208 0.50 22.77 5.68
CA LEU A 208 -0.30 22.98 6.89
C LEU A 208 0.58 23.03 8.14
N GLU A 209 1.67 22.26 8.20
CA GLU A 209 2.64 22.30 9.29
C GLU A 209 3.27 23.69 9.41
N ALA A 210 3.67 24.29 8.29
CA ALA A 210 4.19 25.65 8.23
C ALA A 210 3.13 26.70 8.61
N ALA A 211 1.90 26.57 8.09
CA ALA A 211 0.81 27.48 8.40
C ALA A 211 0.38 27.45 9.88
N LEU A 212 0.48 26.29 10.53
CA LEU A 212 0.21 26.11 11.96
C LEU A 212 1.40 26.49 12.86
N GLY A 213 2.54 26.89 12.28
CA GLY A 213 3.74 27.23 13.05
C GLY A 213 4.35 26.04 13.82
N ILE A 214 4.14 24.81 13.35
CA ILE A 214 4.68 23.62 14.00
C ILE A 214 6.20 23.54 13.69
N PRO A 215 7.07 23.43 14.72
CA PRO A 215 8.51 23.46 14.51
C PRO A 215 9.00 22.24 13.73
N PHE A 216 9.96 22.48 12.82
CA PHE A 216 10.62 21.42 12.07
C PHE A 216 11.59 20.65 12.98
N GLY A 217 11.32 19.36 13.20
CA GLY A 217 12.24 18.47 13.89
C GLY A 217 13.26 17.84 12.93
N LEU A 218 14.53 17.81 13.32
CA LEU A 218 15.53 17.01 12.61
C LEU A 218 15.18 15.52 12.72
N PRO A 219 15.33 14.73 11.64
CA PRO A 219 15.12 13.29 11.73
C PRO A 219 16.17 12.67 12.66
N LEU A 220 15.71 11.78 13.54
CA LEU A 220 16.61 10.96 14.36
C LEU A 220 17.49 10.11 13.43
N ARG A 221 18.79 10.08 13.71
CA ARG A 221 19.79 9.32 12.92
C ARG A 221 19.95 7.87 13.35
N ASP A 222 19.15 7.42 14.31
CA ASP A 222 19.26 6.08 14.89
C ASP A 222 18.75 4.99 13.95
N ASN A 223 19.18 3.75 14.21
CA ASN A 223 18.66 2.58 13.51
C ASN A 223 17.16 2.41 13.79
N ARG A 224 16.33 2.69 12.78
CA ARG A 224 14.87 2.59 12.88
C ARG A 224 14.34 1.17 12.82
N TYR A 225 15.14 0.20 12.36
CA TYR A 225 14.68 -1.16 12.11
C TYR A 225 14.10 -1.87 13.36
N PRO A 226 14.76 -1.85 14.54
CA PRO A 226 14.21 -2.50 15.73
C PRO A 226 12.85 -1.93 16.15
N VAL A 227 12.67 -0.62 16.03
CA VAL A 227 11.40 0.07 16.34
C VAL A 227 10.32 -0.32 15.33
N TYR A 228 10.65 -0.33 14.04
CA TYR A 228 9.69 -0.70 13.01
C TYR A 228 9.27 -2.16 13.16
N LEU A 229 10.21 -3.03 13.51
CA LEU A 229 9.92 -4.43 13.74
C LEU A 229 9.02 -4.64 14.96
N SER A 230 9.21 -3.88 16.04
CA SER A 230 8.33 -3.98 17.21
C SER A 230 6.89 -3.57 16.88
N TYR A 231 6.72 -2.51 16.07
CA TYR A 231 5.40 -2.09 15.59
C TYR A 231 4.75 -3.12 14.67
N ILE A 232 5.51 -3.69 13.73
CA ILE A 232 5.02 -4.75 12.83
C ILE A 232 4.57 -5.98 13.63
N LYS A 233 5.38 -6.45 14.58
CA LYS A 233 5.04 -7.58 15.45
C LYS A 233 3.80 -7.26 16.32
N GLY A 234 3.75 -6.06 16.90
CA GLY A 234 2.61 -5.61 17.68
C GLY A 234 1.31 -5.56 16.87
N PHE A 235 1.38 -5.05 15.63
CA PHE A 235 0.23 -5.03 14.71
C PHE A 235 -0.24 -6.44 14.36
N TYR A 236 0.69 -7.34 14.02
CA TYR A 236 0.39 -8.74 13.73
C TYR A 236 -0.35 -9.39 14.90
N CYS A 237 0.21 -9.34 16.11
CA CYS A 237 -0.41 -9.96 17.28
C CYS A 237 -1.79 -9.37 17.59
N LYS A 238 -1.94 -8.05 17.51
CA LYS A 238 -3.17 -7.36 17.92
C LYS A 238 -4.30 -7.46 16.91
N TYR A 239 -4.01 -7.50 15.61
CA TYR A 239 -5.03 -7.38 14.57
C TYR A 239 -5.10 -8.56 13.60
N LEU A 240 -3.98 -9.18 13.25
CA LEU A 240 -3.92 -10.22 12.22
C LEU A 240 -4.00 -11.63 12.81
N ASN A 241 -3.30 -11.88 13.91
CA ASN A 241 -3.34 -13.15 14.63
C ASN A 241 -4.60 -13.27 15.52
N GLN A 242 -5.74 -12.83 15.00
CA GLN A 242 -7.02 -12.80 15.70
C GLN A 242 -8.00 -13.76 15.02
N PRO A 243 -8.82 -14.53 15.76
CA PRO A 243 -9.76 -15.48 15.15
C PRO A 243 -10.71 -14.83 14.13
N LYS A 244 -11.14 -13.59 14.39
CA LYS A 244 -12.02 -12.83 13.49
C LYS A 244 -11.33 -12.48 12.16
N PHE A 245 -10.05 -12.14 12.19
CA PHE A 245 -9.28 -11.89 10.95
C PHE A 245 -9.02 -13.20 10.21
N LYS A 246 -8.61 -14.25 10.95
CA LYS A 246 -8.31 -15.56 10.39
C LYS A 246 -9.49 -16.25 9.72
N LYS A 247 -10.72 -15.89 10.10
CA LYS A 247 -11.94 -16.35 9.43
C LYS A 247 -12.06 -15.81 7.99
N LEU A 248 -11.53 -14.61 7.74
CA LEU A 248 -11.56 -13.97 6.41
C LEU A 248 -10.32 -14.31 5.59
N ILE A 249 -9.17 -14.39 6.25
CA ILE A 249 -7.88 -14.73 5.63
C ILE A 249 -7.19 -15.76 6.54
N PRO A 250 -7.18 -17.06 6.18
CA PRO A 250 -6.73 -18.14 7.04
C PRO A 250 -5.20 -18.19 7.15
N LEU A 251 -4.63 -17.22 7.87
CA LEU A 251 -3.19 -17.11 8.10
C LEU A 251 -2.62 -18.37 8.77
N HIS A 252 -1.49 -18.84 8.25
CA HIS A 252 -0.73 -19.94 8.84
C HIS A 252 -0.24 -19.60 10.25
N LYS A 253 -0.12 -20.65 11.08
CA LYS A 253 0.28 -20.50 12.49
C LYS A 253 1.76 -20.19 12.68
N SER A 254 2.59 -20.46 11.67
CA SER A 254 4.03 -20.17 11.66
C SER A 254 4.34 -18.68 11.80
N GLY A 255 3.41 -17.80 11.42
CA GLY A 255 3.61 -16.36 11.47
C GLY A 255 4.42 -15.86 10.27
N PHE A 256 5.43 -15.03 10.54
CA PHE A 256 6.27 -14.46 9.48
C PHE A 256 7.14 -15.53 8.83
N LEU A 257 7.26 -15.47 7.50
CA LEU A 257 7.98 -16.46 6.71
C LEU A 257 9.50 -16.35 6.94
N SER A 258 10.11 -17.41 7.46
CA SER A 258 11.57 -17.50 7.62
C SER A 258 12.29 -17.49 6.27
N VAL A 259 13.48 -16.88 6.24
CA VAL A 259 14.36 -16.92 5.08
C VAL A 259 15.01 -18.30 5.02
N VAL A 260 15.00 -18.93 3.84
CA VAL A 260 15.70 -20.20 3.62
C VAL A 260 17.21 -19.93 3.74
N PRO A 261 17.96 -20.68 4.58
CA PRO A 261 19.39 -20.42 4.80
C PRO A 261 20.23 -20.40 3.51
N SER A 262 19.88 -21.22 2.53
CA SER A 262 20.56 -21.26 1.23
C SER A 262 20.41 -19.99 0.39
N ARG A 263 19.53 -19.05 0.78
CA ARG A 263 19.33 -17.75 0.14
C ARG A 263 20.04 -16.61 0.88
N ILE A 264 20.61 -16.88 2.05
CA ILE A 264 21.36 -15.89 2.83
C ILE A 264 22.75 -15.76 2.19
N ASP A 265 23.18 -14.52 1.97
CA ASP A 265 24.47 -14.17 1.33
C ASP A 265 24.71 -14.74 -0.07
N SER A 266 23.65 -15.18 -0.75
CA SER A 266 23.70 -15.68 -2.12
C SER A 266 22.98 -14.73 -3.08
N THR A 267 23.62 -14.35 -4.17
CA THR A 267 22.99 -13.74 -5.35
C THR A 267 23.25 -14.62 -6.56
N SER A 268 22.46 -14.46 -7.63
CA SER A 268 22.78 -15.18 -8.88
C SER A 268 24.07 -14.63 -9.48
N GLU A 269 24.81 -15.44 -10.24
CA GLU A 269 26.07 -15.00 -10.86
C GLU A 269 25.86 -13.78 -11.78
N GLU A 270 24.69 -13.68 -12.39
CA GLU A 270 24.28 -12.58 -13.27
C GLU A 270 23.90 -11.32 -12.50
N SER A 271 23.61 -11.41 -11.19
CA SER A 271 23.17 -10.25 -10.39
C SER A 271 24.22 -9.14 -10.31
N ASN A 272 25.50 -9.49 -10.53
CA ASN A 272 26.61 -8.55 -10.56
C ASN A 272 27.02 -8.14 -11.99
N GLN A 273 26.37 -8.66 -13.03
CA GLN A 273 26.69 -8.32 -14.42
C GLN A 273 26.12 -6.96 -14.81
N LEU A 274 26.99 -6.09 -15.30
CA LEU A 274 26.63 -4.81 -15.89
C LEU A 274 26.92 -4.84 -17.40
N LEU A 275 26.09 -4.16 -18.18
CA LEU A 275 26.31 -3.99 -19.61
C LEU A 275 27.15 -2.74 -19.89
N PHE A 276 28.18 -2.89 -20.73
CA PHE A 276 29.09 -1.84 -21.16
C PHE A 276 28.97 -1.60 -22.68
N GLY A 277 29.89 -0.82 -23.25
CA GLY A 277 29.89 -0.52 -24.68
C GLY A 277 29.79 -1.78 -25.54
N ASN A 278 29.07 -1.68 -26.65
CA ASN A 278 28.76 -2.79 -27.56
C ASN A 278 28.01 -3.96 -26.89
N ASN A 279 27.17 -3.69 -25.88
CA ASN A 279 26.37 -4.69 -25.14
C ASN A 279 27.22 -5.80 -24.49
N GLN A 280 28.47 -5.51 -24.12
CA GLN A 280 29.32 -6.52 -23.49
C GLN A 280 29.12 -6.55 -21.96
N PRO A 281 28.85 -7.72 -21.36
CA PRO A 281 28.69 -7.85 -19.92
C PRO A 281 30.03 -7.93 -19.20
N ASP A 282 30.12 -7.37 -17.99
CA ASP A 282 31.25 -7.52 -17.07
C ASP A 282 30.77 -7.30 -15.63
N THR A 283 31.45 -7.91 -14.65
CA THR A 283 31.12 -7.79 -13.22
C THR A 283 32.00 -6.79 -12.47
N THR A 284 33.04 -6.25 -13.11
CA THR A 284 33.98 -5.32 -12.46
C THR A 284 33.96 -3.94 -13.11
N PRO A 285 33.07 -3.02 -12.66
CA PRO A 285 32.86 -1.72 -13.31
C PRO A 285 34.14 -0.91 -13.54
N LYS A 286 35.06 -0.94 -12.56
CA LYS A 286 36.32 -0.18 -12.60
C LYS A 286 37.17 -0.53 -13.83
N TYR A 287 37.32 -1.81 -14.17
CA TYR A 287 38.13 -2.25 -15.31
C TYR A 287 37.32 -2.25 -16.61
N ALA A 288 36.04 -2.62 -16.52
CA ALA A 288 35.13 -2.67 -17.65
C ALA A 288 34.93 -1.31 -18.30
N LEU A 289 34.75 -0.22 -17.54
CA LEU A 289 34.62 1.13 -18.11
C LEU A 289 35.84 1.55 -18.95
N LYS A 290 37.05 1.16 -18.52
CA LYS A 290 38.29 1.48 -19.25
C LYS A 290 38.39 0.68 -20.56
N ARG A 291 38.12 -0.63 -20.48
CA ARG A 291 38.26 -1.61 -21.58
C ARG A 291 37.10 -1.57 -22.58
N LEU A 292 35.87 -1.65 -22.08
CA LEU A 292 34.64 -1.81 -22.86
C LEU A 292 33.93 -0.49 -23.15
N LYS A 293 34.33 0.60 -22.50
CA LYS A 293 33.69 1.93 -22.55
C LYS A 293 32.27 1.92 -21.95
N PRO A 294 31.68 3.10 -21.67
CA PRO A 294 30.29 3.17 -21.19
C PRO A 294 29.32 2.56 -22.20
N PHE A 295 28.24 1.95 -21.71
CA PHE A 295 27.14 1.43 -22.54
C PHE A 295 26.61 2.46 -23.53
N LYS A 296 26.48 3.71 -23.08
CA LYS A 296 26.11 4.86 -23.89
C LYS A 296 26.95 6.07 -23.50
N LYS A 297 27.46 6.79 -24.50
CA LYS A 297 28.16 8.07 -24.28
C LYS A 297 27.16 9.17 -23.98
N SER A 298 27.62 10.25 -23.33
CA SER A 298 26.83 11.48 -23.22
C SER A 298 26.41 11.93 -24.63
N PRO A 299 25.12 12.26 -24.86
CA PRO A 299 24.69 12.83 -26.13
C PRO A 299 25.16 14.29 -26.31
N TYR A 300 25.65 14.92 -25.24
CA TYR A 300 26.11 16.30 -25.25
C TYR A 300 27.64 16.37 -25.37
N PRO A 301 28.18 17.15 -26.32
CA PRO A 301 29.62 17.33 -26.48
C PRO A 301 30.23 18.22 -25.40
N ASN A 302 29.43 19.14 -24.82
CA ASN A 302 29.88 20.11 -23.82
C ASN A 302 29.24 19.78 -22.47
N ILE A 303 30.05 19.38 -21.49
CA ILE A 303 29.61 19.07 -20.12
C ILE A 303 30.22 20.13 -19.20
N HIS A 304 29.35 20.88 -18.50
CA HIS A 304 29.78 21.81 -17.46
C HIS A 304 29.66 21.13 -16.10
N LEU A 305 30.77 21.09 -15.36
CA LEU A 305 30.79 20.61 -13.98
C LEU A 305 31.00 21.82 -13.08
N PHE A 306 30.11 22.02 -12.12
CA PHE A 306 30.30 22.98 -11.03
C PHE A 306 30.27 22.21 -9.72
N PHE A 307 31.12 22.62 -8.79
CA PHE A 307 31.23 22.01 -7.47
C PHE A 307 30.82 23.05 -6.44
N ILE A 308 29.99 22.66 -5.49
CA ILE A 308 29.70 23.45 -4.29
C ILE A 308 30.50 22.79 -3.18
N VAL A 309 31.56 23.46 -2.75
CA VAL A 309 32.47 22.98 -1.71
C VAL A 309 32.45 23.93 -0.52
N HIS A 310 32.79 23.42 0.66
CA HIS A 310 33.05 24.28 1.80
C HIS A 310 34.26 25.18 1.48
N ALA A 311 34.29 26.40 2.02
CA ALA A 311 35.37 27.35 1.73
C ALA A 311 36.76 26.77 2.03
N ASP A 312 36.86 25.93 3.05
CA ASP A 312 38.10 25.27 3.47
C ASP A 312 38.58 24.18 2.50
N ASP A 313 37.69 23.65 1.66
CA ASP A 313 38.00 22.61 0.65
C ASP A 313 38.25 23.21 -0.75
N ALA A 314 38.20 24.54 -0.89
CA ALA A 314 38.32 25.21 -2.19
C ALA A 314 39.76 25.30 -2.72
N GLY A 315 40.77 24.96 -1.91
CA GLY A 315 42.19 24.97 -2.29
C GLY A 315 42.71 23.57 -2.58
N PHE A 316 42.61 23.12 -3.82
CA PHE A 316 43.42 22.02 -4.37
C PHE A 316 44.38 22.54 -5.41
#